data_AF-A0A368GG55-F1
#
_entry.id   AF-A0A368GG55-F1
#
_cell.length_a   1.000
_cell.length_b   1.000
_cell.length_c   1.000
_cell.angle_alpha   90.00
_cell.angle_beta   90.00
_cell.angle_gamma   90.00
#
_symmetry.space_group_name_H-M   'P 1'
#
loop_
_entity.id
_entity.type
_entity.pdbx_description
1 polymer ?
#
loop_
_entity_poly.entity_id
_entity_poly.type
_entity_poly.pdbx_seq_one_letter_code
_entity_poly.pdbx_strand_id
1 'polypeptide(L)'
;MMSSFPKLKNLRLIKQRPREPVLVIEDNPKLYDLEALYDMNFSVHDFKRAVRISNNPNLCIAEDYRDEPFTKKYLSSVRTCSFGQPLDLLIFAKIWIPVFLAVIFKD
;
A
#
# COMPACT_ATOMS: atom_id res chain seq x y z
N MET A 1 5.42 -16.93 -1.92
CA MET A 1 5.57 -15.64 -1.21
C MET A 1 4.35 -14.80 -1.48
N MET A 2 3.88 -14.08 -0.46
CA MET A 2 2.57 -13.44 -0.42
C MET A 2 2.62 -12.03 -1.03
N SER A 3 1.73 -11.74 -1.98
CA SER A 3 1.65 -10.43 -2.64
C SER A 3 0.55 -9.52 -2.08
N SER A 4 -0.43 -10.10 -1.37
CA SER A 4 -1.58 -9.41 -0.78
C SER A 4 -1.81 -9.95 0.63
N PHE A 5 -2.29 -9.12 1.55
CA PHE A 5 -2.70 -9.60 2.87
C PHE A 5 -3.88 -10.59 2.74
N PRO A 6 -3.84 -11.76 3.40
CA PRO A 6 -4.82 -12.80 3.18
C PRO A 6 -6.20 -12.37 3.67
N LYS A 7 -7.24 -12.70 2.90
CA LYS A 7 -8.64 -12.54 3.31
C LYS A 7 -9.01 -13.62 4.32
N LEU A 8 -9.23 -13.22 5.58
CA LEU A 8 -9.57 -14.12 6.68
C LEU A 8 -11.09 -14.10 6.93
N LYS A 9 -11.85 -14.78 6.07
CA LYS A 9 -13.33 -14.71 6.00
C LYS A 9 -14.08 -14.91 7.32
N ASN A 10 -13.52 -15.70 8.24
CA ASN A 10 -14.14 -16.00 9.52
C ASN A 10 -13.50 -15.24 10.70
N LEU A 11 -12.45 -14.46 10.46
CA LEU A 11 -11.80 -13.67 11.49
C LEU A 11 -12.62 -12.41 11.74
N ARG A 12 -13.15 -12.29 12.95
CA ARG A 12 -14.06 -11.18 13.33
C ARG A 12 -13.44 -10.20 14.32
N LEU A 13 -12.43 -10.61 15.08
CA LEU A 13 -11.83 -9.82 16.13
C LEU A 13 -10.36 -10.17 16.30
N ILE A 14 -9.51 -9.14 16.34
CA ILE A 14 -8.13 -9.26 16.82
C ILE A 14 -7.98 -8.32 18.02
N LYS A 15 -7.56 -8.89 19.16
CA LYS A 15 -7.41 -8.17 20.42
C LYS A 15 -5.94 -8.00 20.77
N GLN A 16 -5.55 -6.76 21.06
CA GLN A 16 -4.20 -6.44 21.51
C GLN A 16 -3.95 -6.99 22.92
N ARG A 17 -2.85 -7.72 23.10
CA ARG A 17 -2.34 -8.06 24.43
C ARG A 17 -1.59 -6.87 25.05
N PRO A 18 -1.54 -6.76 26.38
CA PRO A 18 -0.83 -5.65 27.03
C PRO A 18 0.62 -5.55 26.53
N ARG A 19 1.01 -4.35 26.07
CA ARG A 19 2.36 -4.01 25.59
C ARG A 19 2.81 -4.72 24.30
N GLU A 20 1.94 -5.47 23.64
CA GLU A 20 2.24 -6.15 22.38
C GLU A 20 1.50 -5.49 21.20
N PRO A 21 2.07 -5.50 19.99
CA PRO A 21 1.32 -5.14 18.79
C PRO A 21 0.24 -6.19 18.48
N VAL A 22 -0.87 -5.75 17.90
CA VAL A 22 -1.92 -6.62 17.38
C VAL A 22 -1.63 -7.07 15.94
N LEU A 23 -0.84 -6.29 15.21
CA LEU A 23 -0.45 -6.57 13.84
C LEU A 23 1.01 -6.14 13.61
N VAL A 24 1.81 -7.05 13.07
CA VAL A 24 3.20 -6.81 12.66
C VAL A 24 3.34 -7.30 11.23
N ILE A 25 3.71 -6.40 10.33
CA ILE A 25 3.94 -6.69 8.90
C ILE A 25 5.32 -6.18 8.54
N GLU A 26 6.29 -7.09 8.45
CA GLU A 26 7.70 -6.73 8.28
C GLU A 26 8.38 -7.65 7.27
N ASP A 27 9.33 -7.09 6.52
CA ASP A 27 10.20 -7.82 5.60
C ASP A 27 9.45 -8.58 4.49
N ASN A 28 8.35 -8.03 3.98
CA ASN A 28 7.60 -8.62 2.86
C ASN A 28 7.87 -7.85 1.56
N PRO A 29 8.93 -8.17 0.80
CA PRO A 29 9.31 -7.42 -0.40
C PRO A 29 8.30 -7.54 -1.53
N LYS A 30 7.44 -8.57 -1.54
CA LYS A 30 6.43 -8.78 -2.58
C LYS A 30 5.03 -8.30 -2.17
N LEU A 31 4.84 -7.93 -0.91
CA LEU A 31 3.56 -7.45 -0.42
C LEU A 31 3.26 -6.09 -1.04
N TYR A 32 2.10 -5.99 -1.67
CA TYR A 32 1.68 -4.84 -2.45
C TYR A 32 0.46 -4.16 -1.84
N ASP A 33 -0.49 -4.93 -1.34
CA ASP A 33 -1.75 -4.42 -0.78
C ASP A 33 -2.10 -5.01 0.60
N LEU A 34 -2.92 -4.26 1.32
CA LEU A 34 -3.47 -4.60 2.64
C LEU A 34 -5.00 -4.51 2.67
N GLU A 35 -5.67 -4.65 1.51
CA GLU A 35 -7.11 -4.38 1.36
C GLU A 35 -7.95 -5.14 2.40
N ALA A 36 -7.60 -6.40 2.65
CA ALA A 36 -8.28 -7.26 3.62
C ALA A 36 -8.21 -6.75 5.08
N LEU A 37 -7.31 -5.83 5.41
CA LEU A 37 -7.23 -5.22 6.74
C LEU A 37 -8.29 -4.14 6.96
N TYR A 38 -8.75 -3.47 5.90
CA TYR A 38 -9.64 -2.31 6.03
C TYR A 38 -11.01 -2.69 6.59
N ASP A 39 -11.49 -3.90 6.31
CA ASP A 39 -12.75 -4.43 6.81
C ASP A 39 -12.65 -5.07 8.22
N MET A 40 -11.45 -5.13 8.82
CA MET A 40 -11.23 -5.81 10.09
C MET A 40 -11.37 -4.88 11.30
N ASN A 41 -12.10 -5.37 12.31
CA ASN A 41 -12.22 -4.69 13.60
C ASN A 41 -11.07 -5.06 14.55
N PHE A 42 -10.28 -4.06 14.91
CA PHE A 42 -9.22 -4.17 15.91
C PHE A 42 -9.68 -3.64 17.25
N SER A 43 -9.59 -4.47 18.30
CA SER A 43 -9.76 -4.03 19.68
C SER A 43 -8.38 -3.71 20.27
N VAL A 44 -8.15 -2.42 20.50
CA VAL A 44 -6.81 -1.87 20.75
C VAL A 44 -6.81 -1.11 22.06
N HIS A 45 -5.82 -1.38 22.90
CA HIS A 45 -5.63 -0.69 24.18
C HIS A 45 -4.60 0.45 24.07
N ASP A 46 -3.56 0.27 23.24
CA ASP A 46 -2.55 1.28 22.94
C ASP A 46 -2.42 1.46 21.43
N PHE A 47 -3.03 2.54 20.93
CA PHE A 47 -3.05 2.85 19.51
C PHE A 47 -1.67 3.16 18.93
N LYS A 48 -0.70 3.66 19.70
CA LYS A 48 0.62 4.04 19.15
C LYS A 48 1.47 2.82 18.82
N ARG A 49 1.25 1.70 19.50
CA ARG A 49 2.05 0.47 19.38
C ARG A 49 1.27 -0.71 18.81
N ALA A 50 0.03 -0.48 18.38
CA ALA A 50 -0.87 -1.53 17.93
C ALA A 50 -0.42 -2.17 16.62
N VAL A 51 0.02 -1.35 15.67
CA VAL A 51 0.37 -1.79 14.33
C VAL A 51 1.82 -1.40 14.07
N ARG A 52 2.62 -2.36 13.63
CA ARG A 52 4.01 -2.14 13.22
C ARG A 52 4.17 -2.58 11.77
N ILE A 53 4.62 -1.64 10.92
CA ILE A 53 4.86 -1.88 9.50
C ILE A 53 6.24 -1.35 9.16
N SER A 54 7.11 -2.22 8.69
CA SER A 54 8.48 -1.86 8.34
C SER A 54 9.00 -2.74 7.19
N ASN A 55 9.94 -2.21 6.40
CA ASN A 55 10.62 -2.94 5.33
C ASN A 55 9.70 -3.72 4.33
N ASN A 56 8.62 -3.08 3.87
CA ASN A 56 7.76 -3.61 2.81
C ASN A 56 7.84 -2.70 1.57
N PRO A 57 8.90 -2.79 0.74
CA PRO A 57 9.21 -1.80 -0.30
C PRO A 57 8.13 -1.63 -1.39
N ASN A 58 7.39 -2.70 -1.69
CA ASN A 58 6.33 -2.68 -2.69
C ASN A 58 4.94 -2.37 -2.12
N LEU A 59 4.82 -2.24 -0.79
CA LEU A 59 3.56 -1.90 -0.16
C LEU A 59 3.18 -0.45 -0.49
N CYS A 60 1.96 -0.26 -0.97
CA CYS A 60 1.36 1.06 -1.13
C CYS A 60 -0.14 1.01 -0.81
N ILE A 61 -0.73 2.16 -0.50
CA ILE A 61 -2.16 2.29 -0.23
C ILE A 61 -2.86 2.78 -1.49
N ALA A 62 -3.89 2.08 -1.97
CA ALA A 62 -4.71 2.60 -3.06
C ALA A 62 -5.42 3.89 -2.63
N GLU A 63 -5.61 4.81 -3.57
CA GLU A 63 -6.08 6.17 -3.30
C GLU A 63 -7.45 6.19 -2.59
N ASP A 64 -8.35 5.29 -2.99
CA ASP A 64 -9.68 5.12 -2.39
C ASP A 64 -9.63 4.81 -0.88
N TYR A 65 -8.55 4.18 -0.39
CA TYR A 65 -8.40 3.82 1.02
C TYR A 65 -7.50 4.76 1.80
N ARG A 66 -6.98 5.82 1.17
CA ARG A 66 -6.09 6.80 1.82
C ARG A 66 -6.76 7.43 3.04
N ASP A 67 -8.04 7.73 2.91
CA ASP A 67 -8.80 8.48 3.91
C ASP A 67 -9.49 7.62 4.96
N GLU A 68 -9.41 6.30 4.83
CA GLU A 68 -9.97 5.35 5.79
C GLU A 68 -9.38 5.54 7.19
N PRO A 69 -10.19 5.41 8.26
CA PRO A 69 -9.72 5.59 9.63
C PRO A 69 -8.53 4.69 10.00
N PHE A 70 -8.52 3.44 9.53
CA PHE A 70 -7.40 2.52 9.77
C PHE A 70 -6.11 3.02 9.11
N THR A 71 -6.21 3.42 7.83
CA THR A 71 -5.08 3.92 7.05
C THR A 71 -4.47 5.16 7.68
N LYS A 72 -5.29 6.17 7.97
CA LYS A 72 -4.82 7.42 8.60
C LYS A 72 -4.13 7.16 9.93
N LYS A 73 -4.60 6.18 10.69
CA LYS A 73 -4.14 5.90 12.04
C LYS A 73 -2.85 5.08 12.08
N TYR A 74 -2.68 4.12 11.17
CA TYR A 74 -1.62 3.12 11.27
C TYR A 74 -0.69 3.05 10.05
N LEU A 75 -1.14 3.54 8.90
CA LEU A 75 -0.44 3.41 7.63
C LEU A 75 0.08 4.76 7.11
N SER A 76 0.14 5.80 7.95
CA SER A 76 0.55 7.15 7.53
C SER A 76 1.96 7.24 6.96
N SER A 77 2.83 6.28 7.28
CA SER A 77 4.19 6.15 6.72
C SER A 77 4.24 5.38 5.40
N VAL A 78 3.15 4.74 5.00
CA VAL A 78 3.05 4.02 3.73
C VAL A 78 2.64 5.00 2.64
N ARG A 79 3.33 4.94 1.50
CA ARG A 79 3.00 5.78 0.34
C ARG A 79 1.66 5.38 -0.27
N THR A 80 0.96 6.34 -0.85
CA THR A 80 -0.14 6.02 -1.78
C THR A 80 0.42 5.45 -3.07
N CYS A 81 -0.32 4.53 -3.69
CA CYS A 81 0.02 4.05 -5.03
C CYS A 81 -0.21 5.20 -6.01
N SER A 82 0.85 5.69 -6.67
CA SER A 82 0.68 6.55 -7.85
C SER A 82 0.22 5.70 -9.02
N PHE A 83 -0.82 6.15 -9.73
CA PHE A 83 -0.99 5.77 -11.14
C PHE A 83 0.28 6.20 -11.89
N GLY A 84 1.05 5.23 -12.36
CA GLY A 84 2.37 5.46 -12.94
C GLY A 84 3.47 4.69 -12.22
N GLN A 85 3.57 3.39 -12.49
CA GLN A 85 4.85 2.70 -12.38
C GLN A 85 5.87 3.36 -13.33
N PRO A 86 7.19 3.20 -13.13
CA PRO A 86 8.20 3.62 -14.12
C PRO A 86 8.00 2.98 -15.51
N LEU A 87 7.14 1.96 -15.62
CA LEU A 87 6.69 1.39 -16.88
C LEU A 87 5.95 2.41 -17.75
N ASP A 88 5.14 3.30 -17.16
CA ASP A 88 4.39 4.32 -17.91
C ASP A 88 5.33 5.41 -18.43
N LEU A 89 6.32 5.86 -17.65
CA LEU A 89 7.34 6.82 -18.13
C LEU A 89 8.13 6.29 -19.32
N LEU A 90 8.42 4.99 -19.36
CA LEU A 90 9.09 4.35 -20.50
C LEU A 90 8.17 4.28 -21.73
N ILE A 91 6.87 4.06 -21.55
CA ILE A 91 5.89 4.06 -22.64
C ILE A 91 5.66 5.48 -23.17
N PHE A 92 5.49 6.47 -22.29
CA PHE A 92 5.41 7.88 -22.67
C PHE A 92 6.69 8.33 -23.40
N ALA A 93 7.88 8.02 -22.88
CA ALA A 93 9.14 8.35 -23.53
C ALA A 93 9.32 7.67 -24.89
N LYS A 94 8.94 6.39 -25.02
CA LYS A 94 9.09 5.66 -26.30
C LYS A 94 8.08 6.04 -27.37
N ILE A 95 6.88 6.49 -26.99
CA ILE A 95 5.81 6.78 -27.97
C ILE A 95 5.75 8.28 -28.29
N TRP A 96 5.88 9.15 -27.29
CA TRP A 96 5.66 10.59 -27.50
C TRP A 96 6.90 11.35 -27.98
N ILE A 97 8.12 10.95 -27.57
CA ILE A 97 9.35 11.58 -28.06
C ILE A 97 9.51 11.46 -29.59
N PRO A 98 9.34 10.28 -30.22
CA PRO A 98 9.46 10.19 -31.68
C PRO A 98 8.32 10.91 -32.40
N VAL A 99 7.11 10.98 -31.82
CA VAL A 99 5.99 11.75 -32.41
C VAL A 99 6.27 13.24 -32.36
N PHE A 100 6.75 13.78 -31.23
CA PHE A 100 7.14 15.19 -31.13
C PHE A 100 8.30 15.54 -32.08
N LEU A 101 9.31 14.66 -32.19
CA LEU A 101 10.40 14.85 -33.16
C LEU A 101 9.89 14.81 -34.61
N ALA A 102 9.00 13.88 -34.95
CA ALA A 102 8.43 13.81 -36.31
C ALA A 102 7.55 15.01 -36.67
N VAL A 103 6.95 15.70 -35.70
CA VAL A 103 6.16 16.92 -35.93
C VAL A 103 7.05 18.16 -36.06
N ILE A 104 8.15 18.24 -35.30
CA ILE A 104 9.06 19.40 -35.31
C ILE A 104 9.98 19.41 -36.54
N PHE A 105 10.39 18.23 -37.04
CA PHE A 105 11.33 18.10 -38.16
C PHE A 105 10.66 17.78 -39.50
N LYS A 106 9.37 18.11 -39.65
CA LYS A 106 8.59 17.91 -40.90
C LYS A 106 8.60 19.13 -41.85
N ASP A 107 9.40 20.15 -41.56
CA ASP A 107 9.68 21.26 -42.48
C ASP A 107 11.18 21.32 -42.83
#